data_AF-A0A355RY07-F1
#
_entry.id   AF-A0A355RY07-F1
#
_cell.length_a   1.000
_cell.length_b   1.000
_cell.length_c   1.000
_cell.angle_alpha   90.00
_cell.angle_beta   90.00
_cell.angle_gamma   90.00
#
_symmetry.space_group_name_H-M   'P 1'
#
loop_
_entity.id
_entity.type
_entity.pdbx_description
1 polymer ?
#
loop_
_entity_poly.entity_id
_entity_poly.type
_entity_poly.pdbx_seq_one_letter_code
_entity_poly.pdbx_strand_id
1 'polypeptide(L)' 'LNDKRCTIIVGDGISYVKEHKNEYDVVIVDSTDPFSIAEGLFKGNFYRDIYESLTD' A
#
# COMPACT_ATOMS: atom_id res chain seq x y z
N LEU A 1 17.59 -9.03 -0.50
CA LEU A 1 17.41 -7.79 0.31
C LEU A 1 18.71 -6.98 0.44
N ASN A 2 19.67 -7.11 -0.49
CA ASN A 2 20.97 -6.44 -0.39
C ASN A 2 21.02 -5.11 -1.16
N ASP A 3 19.91 -4.72 -1.79
CA ASP A 3 19.80 -3.45 -2.49
C ASP A 3 19.54 -2.32 -1.48
N LYS A 4 20.44 -1.34 -1.42
CA LYS A 4 20.37 -0.22 -0.46
C LYS A 4 19.16 0.70 -0.65
N ARG A 5 18.48 0.61 -1.80
CA ARG A 5 17.26 1.37 -2.10
C ARG A 5 16.00 0.70 -1.54
N CYS A 6 16.11 -0.58 -1.16
CA CYS A 6 14.99 -1.35 -0.65
C CYS A 6 14.88 -1.16 0.86
N THR A 7 13.77 -0.57 1.30
CA THR A 7 13.37 -0.52 2.70
C THR A 7 12.24 -1.51 2.92
N ILE A 8 12.36 -2.36 3.93
CA ILE A 8 11.32 -3.33 4.30
C ILE A 8 10.61 -2.83 5.54
N ILE A 9 9.29 -2.77 5.47
CA ILE A 9 8.43 -2.40 6.58
C ILE A 9 7.49 -3.58 6.80
N VAL A 10 7.56 -4.21 7.98
CA VAL A 10 6.66 -5.31 8.35
C VAL A 10 5.48 -4.70 9.11
N GLY A 11 4.31 -4.68 8.48
CA GLY A 11 3.10 -4.08 9.03
C GLY A 11 1.89 -4.29 8.12
N ASP A 12 0.76 -3.69 8.51
CA ASP A 12 -0.46 -3.68 7.70
C ASP A 12 -0.38 -2.59 6.63
N GLY A 13 -0.45 -3.01 5.36
CA GLY A 13 -0.39 -2.11 4.21
C GLY A 13 -1.55 -1.12 4.14
N ILE A 14 -2.73 -1.45 4.67
CA ILE A 14 -3.88 -0.55 4.71
C ILE A 14 -3.57 0.64 5.63
N SER A 15 -3.12 0.33 6.85
CA SER A 15 -2.73 1.36 7.82
C SER A 15 -1.57 2.20 7.30
N TYR A 16 -0.59 1.57 6.65
CA TYR A 16 0.58 2.25 6.10
C TYR A 16 0.20 3.30 5.06
N VAL A 17 -0.52 2.93 4.01
CA VAL A 17 -0.87 3.86 2.92
C VAL A 17 -1.72 5.03 3.43
N LYS A 18 -2.58 4.80 4.42
CA LYS A 18 -3.42 5.85 5.02
C LYS A 18 -2.62 6.95 5.74
N GLU A 19 -1.44 6.63 6.26
CA GLU A 19 -0.57 7.54 7.00
C GLU A 19 0.43 8.30 6.10
N HIS A 20 0.62 7.83 4.86
CA HIS A 20 1.64 8.33 3.94
C HIS A 20 1.01 8.96 2.68
N LYS A 21 0.97 10.30 2.62
CA LYS A 21 0.24 11.06 1.59
C LYS A 21 1.20 11.80 0.66
N ASN A 22 0.96 11.73 -0.66
CA ASN A 22 1.78 12.40 -1.67
C ASN A 22 3.28 12.06 -1.52
N GLU A 23 3.58 10.77 -1.36
CA GLU A 23 4.95 10.25 -1.11
C GLU A 23 5.46 9.32 -2.20
N TYR A 24 4.57 8.75 -3.02
CA TYR A 24 4.93 7.71 -3.98
C TYR A 24 4.54 8.08 -5.40
N ASP A 25 5.46 7.93 -6.34
CA ASP A 25 5.14 8.09 -7.78
C ASP A 25 4.34 6.89 -8.31
N VAL A 26 4.58 5.70 -7.76
CA VAL A 26 3.97 4.44 -8.19
C VAL A 26 3.68 3.55 -6.99
N VAL A 27 2.48 2.98 -6.95
CA VAL A 27 2.09 1.96 -5.97
C VAL A 27 1.76 0.65 -6.69
N ILE A 28 2.31 -0.46 -6.20
CA ILE A 28 2.02 -1.82 -6.68
C ILE A 28 1.40 -2.60 -5.53
N VAL A 29 0.18 -3.09 -5.74
CA VAL A 29 -0.50 -3.99 -4.80
C VAL A 29 -0.32 -5.42 -5.28
N ASP A 30 0.72 -6.09 -4.76
CA ASP A 30 1.01 -7.51 -5.01
C ASP A 30 0.39 -8.35 -3.87
N SER A 31 -0.93 -8.52 -3.91
CA SER A 31 -1.70 -9.23 -2.89
C SER A 31 -2.19 -10.60 -3.37
N THR A 32 -2.47 -11.48 -2.41
CA THR A 32 -3.19 -12.74 -2.65
C THR A 32 -4.66 -12.49 -2.98
N ASP A 33 -5.37 -13.53 -3.42
CA ASP A 33 -6.82 -13.51 -3.64
C ASP A 33 -7.60 -12.89 -2.45
N PRO A 34 -8.74 -12.22 -2.70
CA PRO A 34 -9.49 -11.42 -1.73
C PRO A 34 -10.29 -12.26 -0.72
N PHE A 35 -9.58 -13.10 0.04
CA PHE A 35 -10.16 -13.91 1.09
C PHE A 35 -9.49 -13.59 2.42
N SER A 36 -10.28 -13.57 3.50
CA SER A 36 -9.80 -13.30 4.86
C SER A 36 -9.08 -11.95 4.97
N ILE A 37 -7.83 -11.93 5.44
CA ILE A 37 -7.06 -10.72 5.73
C ILE A 37 -6.86 -9.80 4.53
N ALA A 38 -6.86 -10.36 3.31
CA ALA A 38 -6.65 -9.57 2.09
C ALA A 38 -7.91 -8.80 1.67
N GLU A 39 -9.10 -9.13 2.18
CA GLU A 39 -10.38 -8.53 1.74
C GLU A 39 -10.37 -7.00 1.86
N GLY A 40 -9.70 -6.45 2.89
CA GLY A 40 -9.57 -5.01 3.09
C GLY A 40 -8.82 -4.29 1.96
N LEU A 41 -7.89 -4.98 1.29
CA LEU A 41 -7.11 -4.46 0.16
C LEU A 41 -7.95 -4.31 -1.12
N PHE A 42 -9.18 -4.84 -1.14
CA PHE A 42 -10.07 -4.79 -2.30
C PHE A 42 -11.29 -3.89 -2.07
N LYS A 43 -11.24 -3.02 -1.04
CA LYS A 43 -12.31 -2.09 -0.70
C LYS A 43 -12.02 -0.68 -1.23
N GLY A 44 -13.07 0.05 -1.59
CA GLY A 44 -12.94 1.37 -2.21
C GLY A 44 -12.24 2.43 -1.33
N ASN A 45 -12.30 2.28 0.00
CA ASN A 45 -11.55 3.13 0.91
C ASN A 45 -10.03 2.92 0.77
N PHE A 46 -9.56 1.68 0.63
CA PHE A 46 -8.14 1.41 0.45
C PHE A 46 -7.60 2.02 -0.85
N TYR A 47 -8.34 1.90 -1.96
CA TYR A 47 -7.94 2.55 -3.21
C TYR A 47 -8.00 4.09 -3.15
N ARG A 48 -8.87 4.67 -2.32
CA ARG A 48 -8.84 6.11 -2.04
C ARG A 48 -7.59 6.49 -1.27
N ASP A 49 -7.24 5.73 -0.24
CA ASP A 49 -6.01 5.97 0.53
C ASP A 49 -4.77 5.84 -0.39
N ILE A 50 -4.74 4.86 -1.31
CA ILE A 50 -3.69 4.76 -2.35
C ILE A 50 -3.64 6.02 -3.20
N TYR A 51 -4.78 6.47 -3.71
CA TYR A 51 -4.82 7.67 -4.54
C TYR A 51 -4.25 8.90 -3.80
N GLU A 52 -4.57 9.06 -2.52
CA GLU A 52 -4.01 10.15 -1.69
C GLU A 52 -2.51 9.99 -1.39
N SER A 53 -1.97 8.77 -1.48
CA SER A 53 -0.54 8.48 -1.33
C SER A 53 0.30 8.81 -2.57
N LEU A 54 -0.34 8.88 -3.74
CA LEU A 54 0.34 9.14 -5.00
C LEU A 54 0.70 10.63 -5.15
N THR A 55 1.85 10.90 -5.76
CA THR A 55 2.24 12.24 -6.21
C THR A 55 1.64 12.56 -7.59
N ASP A 56 1.43 13.85 -7.87
CA ASP A 56 0.96 14.35 -9.19
C ASP A 56 1.94 14.06 -10.35
#